data_AF-A0A966CEW4-F1
#
_entry.id   AF-A0A966CEW4-F1
#
_cell.length_a   1.000
_cell.length_b   1.000
_cell.length_c   1.000
_cell.angle_alpha   90.00
_cell.angle_beta   90.00
_cell.angle_gamma   90.00
#
_symmetry.space_group_name_H-M   'P 1'
#
loop_
_entity.id
_entity.type
_entity.pdbx_description
1 polymer ?
#
loop_
_entity_poly.entity_id
_entity_poly.type
_entity_poly.pdbx_seq_one_letter_code
_entity_poly.pdbx_strand_id
1 'polypeptide(L)'
;GITLLGNYLSHFSTDFLLNYKDHGNVSESHTPLLFMILLPFYYTGILFGFKELFKKSPKEKRSQIFILLFVLLIAPLPSTITEGAPSSKRSLAMHGFIELFTAFGLVTTFSLLKHKLKSNKLIVFIIGVLFAINVGTFLYFFYWIYPKQYGYMYAVRENKICEVIKAKYQQYDQFIFSRRIDGVPYIFPLFCLQFPPEKYWQTRQSRFVDGWHYIDAFDKFQFVDVVDEKIFDKLAPNNKIALFTNEEEKKTILPLLIEKKLISPDQQLIMTKSLINNPKLPLYLFTFRL
;
A
#
# COMPACT_ATOMS: atom_id res chain seq x y z
N GLY A 1 -19.12 -19.58 2.86
CA GLY A 1 -18.97 -20.63 3.89
C GLY A 1 -17.52 -21.08 3.99
N ILE A 2 -17.01 -21.80 2.98
CA ILE A 2 -15.65 -22.36 2.95
C ILE A 2 -14.55 -21.27 2.85
N THR A 3 -14.86 -20.11 2.27
CA THR A 3 -13.94 -18.97 2.13
C THR A 3 -13.61 -18.24 3.45
N LEU A 4 -14.57 -18.08 4.38
CA LEU A 4 -14.33 -17.31 5.61
C LEU A 4 -13.40 -18.04 6.58
N LEU A 5 -13.65 -19.34 6.81
CA LEU A 5 -12.82 -20.15 7.69
C LEU A 5 -11.41 -20.36 7.09
N GLY A 6 -11.32 -20.56 5.77
CA GLY A 6 -10.03 -20.65 5.08
C GLY A 6 -9.22 -19.36 5.21
N ASN A 7 -9.86 -18.21 4.96
CA ASN A 7 -9.25 -16.89 5.13
C ASN A 7 -8.78 -16.67 6.56
N TYR A 8 -9.59 -17.05 7.54
CA TYR A 8 -9.23 -16.93 8.95
C TYR A 8 -8.00 -17.78 9.30
N LEU A 9 -8.03 -19.07 8.97
CA LEU A 9 -6.94 -20.01 9.30
C LEU A 9 -5.63 -19.68 8.58
N SER A 10 -5.70 -19.06 7.41
CA SER A 10 -4.50 -18.65 6.65
C SER A 10 -3.60 -17.68 7.41
N HIS A 11 -4.13 -16.86 8.32
CA HIS A 11 -3.36 -15.95 9.18
C HIS A 11 -2.46 -16.66 10.20
N PHE A 12 -2.71 -17.93 10.48
CA PHE A 12 -1.90 -18.73 11.42
C PHE A 12 -0.93 -19.66 10.69
N SER A 13 -0.92 -19.63 9.35
CA SER A 13 -0.01 -20.45 8.56
C SER A 13 1.43 -19.97 8.68
N THR A 14 2.37 -20.91 8.63
CA THR A 14 3.80 -20.58 8.57
C THR A 14 4.13 -19.76 7.32
N ASP A 15 3.40 -19.99 6.21
CA ASP A 15 3.50 -19.18 4.99
C ASP A 15 3.15 -17.72 5.28
N PHE A 16 2.07 -17.42 5.98
CA PHE A 16 1.74 -16.04 6.35
C PHE A 16 2.76 -15.41 7.32
N LEU A 17 3.27 -16.18 8.29
CA LEU A 17 4.23 -15.69 9.29
C LEU A 17 5.62 -15.39 8.69
N LEU A 18 6.08 -16.25 7.77
CA LEU A 18 7.44 -16.23 7.23
C LEU A 18 7.54 -15.73 5.79
N ASN A 19 6.50 -15.93 4.99
CA ASN A 19 6.47 -15.51 3.58
C ASN A 19 5.63 -14.26 3.43
N TYR A 20 6.18 -13.33 2.65
CA TYR A 20 5.54 -12.07 2.35
C TYR A 20 4.74 -12.20 1.05
N LYS A 21 3.45 -12.51 1.18
CA LYS A 21 2.49 -12.46 0.07
C LYS A 21 1.23 -11.72 0.50
N ASP A 22 1.32 -10.39 0.61
CA ASP A 22 0.10 -9.59 0.48
C ASP A 22 -0.31 -9.62 -1.00
N HIS A 23 -1.59 -9.88 -1.27
CA HIS A 23 -2.08 -10.12 -2.63
C HIS A 23 -1.65 -9.01 -3.60
N GLY A 24 -0.93 -9.39 -4.66
CA GLY A 24 -0.83 -8.82 -6.02
C GLY A 24 -0.60 -7.32 -6.27
N ASN A 25 -1.12 -6.44 -5.43
CA ASN A 25 -1.32 -5.02 -5.73
C ASN A 25 -0.49 -4.10 -4.84
N VAL A 26 0.14 -4.60 -3.77
CA VAL A 26 1.01 -3.76 -2.95
C VAL A 26 2.33 -4.46 -2.66
N SER A 27 3.35 -4.07 -3.40
CA SER A 27 4.73 -4.54 -3.29
C SER A 27 5.44 -3.81 -2.15
N GLU A 28 4.93 -3.94 -0.92
CA GLU A 28 5.33 -3.07 0.20
C GLU A 28 5.64 -3.81 1.50
N SER A 29 6.82 -4.44 1.49
CA SER A 29 7.70 -4.79 2.62
C SER A 29 8.27 -6.18 2.38
N HIS A 30 9.53 -6.32 1.98
CA HIS A 30 10.19 -7.63 1.81
C HIS A 30 10.55 -8.29 3.15
N THR A 31 9.94 -7.83 4.23
CA THR A 31 10.27 -8.26 5.58
C THR A 31 9.14 -9.14 6.09
N PRO A 32 9.45 -10.35 6.58
CA PRO A 32 8.43 -11.22 7.16
C PRO A 32 7.81 -10.58 8.41
N LEU A 33 6.59 -10.98 8.74
CA LEU A 33 5.95 -10.60 10.01
C LEU A 33 6.75 -11.12 11.22
N LEU A 34 7.37 -12.29 11.07
CA LEU A 34 8.22 -12.87 12.08
C LEU A 34 9.53 -13.35 11.44
N PHE A 35 10.66 -12.88 11.98
CA PHE A 35 11.95 -13.41 11.55
C PHE A 35 12.00 -14.92 11.79
N MET A 36 12.57 -15.67 10.84
CA MET A 36 12.63 -17.12 10.90
C MET A 36 13.27 -17.63 12.20
N ILE A 37 14.28 -16.92 12.72
CA ILE A 37 14.92 -17.26 13.99
C ILE A 37 14.01 -17.12 15.21
N LEU A 38 12.99 -16.25 15.12
CA LEU A 38 12.04 -16.01 16.19
C LEU A 38 10.89 -17.00 16.20
N LEU A 39 10.70 -17.77 15.12
CA LEU A 39 9.64 -18.76 14.97
C LEU A 39 9.60 -19.81 16.09
N PRO A 40 10.72 -20.40 16.55
CA PRO A 40 10.68 -21.33 17.69
C PRO A 40 10.21 -20.64 18.98
N PHE A 41 10.58 -19.37 19.18
CA PHE A 41 10.18 -18.61 20.37
C PHE A 41 8.70 -18.24 20.32
N TYR A 42 8.16 -17.94 19.14
CA TYR A 42 6.71 -17.77 18.96
C TYR A 42 5.92 -19.02 19.38
N TYR A 43 6.26 -20.19 18.84
CA TYR A 43 5.53 -21.43 19.16
C TYR A 43 5.73 -21.87 20.62
N THR A 44 6.95 -21.76 21.16
CA THR A 44 7.16 -22.04 22.59
C THR A 44 6.38 -21.07 23.47
N GLY A 45 6.28 -19.79 23.08
CA GLY A 45 5.48 -18.80 23.77
C GLY A 45 4.00 -19.15 23.82
N ILE A 46 3.44 -19.61 22.71
CA ILE A 46 2.07 -20.13 22.65
C ILE A 46 1.91 -21.34 23.59
N LEU A 47 2.77 -22.35 23.45
CA LEU A 47 2.68 -23.59 24.22
C LEU A 47 2.79 -23.35 25.73
N PHE A 48 3.79 -22.57 26.17
CA PHE A 48 3.96 -22.23 27.58
C PHE A 48 2.88 -21.26 28.06
N GLY A 49 2.41 -20.35 27.20
CA GLY A 49 1.31 -19.43 27.52
C GLY A 49 0.06 -20.21 27.89
N PHE A 50 -0.31 -21.21 27.08
CA PHE A 50 -1.39 -22.14 27.40
C PHE A 50 -1.11 -22.98 28.64
N LYS A 51 0.12 -23.48 28.84
CA LYS A 51 0.46 -24.27 30.04
C LYS A 51 0.31 -23.46 31.33
N GLU A 52 0.74 -22.19 31.33
CA GLU A 52 0.66 -21.33 32.51
C GLU A 52 -0.79 -20.99 32.87
N LEU A 53 -1.72 -20.94 31.91
CA LEU A 53 -3.16 -20.79 32.20
C LEU A 53 -3.63 -21.83 33.21
N PHE A 54 -3.19 -23.09 33.10
CA PHE A 54 -3.67 -24.15 33.98
C PHE A 54 -3.23 -23.98 35.45
N LYS A 55 -2.15 -23.24 35.69
CA LYS A 55 -1.55 -23.07 37.02
C LYS A 55 -2.07 -21.88 37.81
N LYS A 56 -2.71 -20.90 37.17
CA LYS A 56 -3.10 -19.64 37.84
C LYS A 56 -4.40 -19.72 38.63
N SER A 57 -4.64 -18.72 39.47
CA SER A 57 -5.91 -18.57 40.18
C SER A 57 -7.08 -18.33 39.20
N PRO A 58 -8.34 -18.62 39.57
CA PRO A 58 -9.50 -18.41 38.69
C PRO A 58 -9.64 -16.99 38.14
N LYS A 59 -9.28 -15.97 38.93
CA LYS A 59 -9.36 -14.55 38.54
C LYS A 59 -8.31 -14.18 37.48
N GLU A 60 -7.08 -14.66 37.65
CA GLU A 60 -5.99 -14.43 36.69
C GLU A 60 -6.18 -15.23 35.39
N LYS A 61 -6.70 -16.46 35.52
CA LYS A 61 -7.12 -17.31 34.39
C LYS A 61 -8.08 -16.57 33.47
N ARG A 62 -9.11 -15.93 34.02
CA ARG A 62 -10.12 -15.21 33.22
C ARG A 62 -9.51 -14.11 32.35
N SER A 63 -8.59 -13.33 32.89
CA SER A 63 -7.96 -12.22 32.16
C SER A 63 -7.03 -12.72 31.05
N GLN A 64 -6.27 -13.79 31.29
CA GLN A 64 -5.38 -14.36 30.27
C GLN A 64 -6.13 -15.13 29.18
N ILE A 65 -7.20 -15.84 29.55
CA ILE A 65 -8.10 -16.46 28.58
C ILE A 65 -8.74 -15.40 27.71
N PHE A 66 -9.18 -14.28 28.29
CA PHE A 66 -9.73 -13.17 27.51
C PHE A 66 -8.71 -12.62 26.51
N ILE A 67 -7.46 -12.39 26.93
CA ILE A 67 -6.39 -11.96 26.03
C ILE A 67 -6.21 -12.98 24.92
N LEU A 68 -6.00 -14.26 25.24
CA LEU A 68 -5.81 -15.32 24.23
C LEU A 68 -6.97 -15.44 23.25
N LEU A 69 -8.21 -15.40 23.74
CA LEU A 69 -9.41 -15.44 22.88
C LEU A 69 -9.53 -14.20 22.03
N PHE A 70 -9.22 -13.01 22.57
CA PHE A 70 -9.20 -11.78 21.80
C PHE A 70 -8.17 -11.86 20.66
N VAL A 71 -6.96 -12.34 20.96
CA VAL A 71 -5.89 -12.51 19.96
C VAL A 71 -6.29 -13.49 18.87
N LEU A 72 -6.74 -14.68 19.27
CA LEU A 72 -7.05 -15.73 18.30
C LEU A 72 -8.29 -15.34 17.52
N LEU A 73 -9.40 -15.00 18.18
CA LEU A 73 -10.71 -14.87 17.54
C LEU A 73 -10.97 -13.49 16.93
N ILE A 74 -10.46 -12.41 17.54
CA ILE A 74 -10.84 -11.05 17.16
C ILE A 74 -9.78 -10.38 16.27
N ALA A 75 -8.49 -10.57 16.56
CA ALA A 75 -7.42 -9.87 15.83
C ALA A 75 -7.39 -10.11 14.30
N PRO A 76 -7.63 -11.32 13.75
CA PRO A 76 -7.64 -11.54 12.30
C PRO A 76 -9.01 -11.23 11.66
N LEU A 77 -10.04 -10.92 12.45
CA LEU A 77 -11.40 -10.75 11.97
C LEU A 77 -11.56 -9.64 10.92
N PRO A 78 -10.95 -8.44 11.09
CA PRO A 78 -11.02 -7.38 10.08
C PRO A 78 -10.43 -7.79 8.72
N SER A 79 -9.34 -8.58 8.74
CA SER A 79 -8.71 -9.08 7.51
C SER A 79 -9.54 -10.21 6.87
N THR A 80 -10.11 -11.10 7.68
CA THR A 80 -10.87 -12.28 7.24
C THR A 80 -12.10 -11.93 6.39
N ILE A 81 -12.78 -10.83 6.72
CA ILE A 81 -14.01 -10.39 6.04
C ILE A 81 -13.74 -9.57 4.77
N THR A 82 -12.49 -9.19 4.50
CA THR A 82 -12.13 -8.35 3.36
C THR A 82 -11.61 -9.17 2.18
N GLU A 83 -11.73 -8.62 0.98
CA GLU A 83 -11.08 -9.17 -0.21
C GLU A 83 -9.55 -9.09 -0.06
N GLY A 84 -8.84 -10.19 -0.34
CA GLY A 84 -7.38 -10.26 -0.17
C GLY A 84 -6.92 -10.74 1.20
N ALA A 85 -7.71 -11.56 1.89
CA ALA A 85 -7.21 -12.31 3.04
C ALA A 85 -6.26 -13.44 2.60
N PRO A 86 -5.20 -13.76 3.37
CA PRO A 86 -4.75 -13.01 4.54
C PRO A 86 -4.00 -11.73 4.11
N SER A 87 -4.29 -10.60 4.77
CA SER A 87 -3.58 -9.35 4.55
C SER A 87 -2.81 -8.95 5.79
N SER A 88 -1.51 -8.68 5.62
CA SER A 88 -0.63 -8.23 6.70
C SER A 88 -1.05 -6.86 7.23
N LYS A 89 -1.48 -5.96 6.32
CA LYS A 89 -1.90 -4.60 6.65
C LYS A 89 -3.17 -4.58 7.51
N ARG A 90 -4.13 -5.43 7.17
CA ARG A 90 -5.43 -5.50 7.88
C ARG A 90 -5.42 -6.38 9.13
N SER A 91 -4.31 -7.07 9.38
CA SER A 91 -4.07 -7.87 10.58
C SER A 91 -2.97 -7.26 11.47
N LEU A 92 -2.71 -5.95 11.37
CA LEU A 92 -1.70 -5.28 12.20
C LEU A 92 -1.92 -5.51 13.70
N ALA A 93 -3.18 -5.59 14.15
CA ALA A 93 -3.51 -5.93 15.54
C ALA A 93 -2.97 -7.31 15.95
N MET A 94 -2.94 -8.27 15.03
CA MET A 94 -2.37 -9.61 15.25
C MET A 94 -0.84 -9.55 15.44
N HIS A 95 -0.16 -8.61 14.78
CA HIS A 95 1.30 -8.47 14.84
C HIS A 95 1.79 -8.26 16.27
N GLY A 96 1.20 -7.32 17.01
CA GLY A 96 1.62 -7.05 18.40
C GLY A 96 1.50 -8.28 19.32
N PHE A 97 0.62 -9.23 19.00
CA PHE A 97 0.51 -10.46 19.76
C PHE A 97 1.48 -11.55 19.31
N ILE A 98 1.82 -11.61 18.02
CA ILE A 98 2.92 -12.45 17.54
C ILE A 98 4.21 -12.07 18.30
N GLU A 99 4.48 -10.77 18.44
CA GLU A 99 5.60 -10.25 19.22
C GLU A 99 5.50 -10.61 20.70
N LEU A 100 4.32 -10.47 21.32
CA LEU A 100 4.09 -10.81 22.72
C LEU A 100 4.37 -12.29 23.01
N PHE A 101 3.83 -13.21 22.19
CA PHE A 101 4.10 -14.64 22.36
C PHE A 101 5.57 -14.95 22.10
N THR A 102 6.17 -14.36 21.07
CA THR A 102 7.59 -14.52 20.78
C THR A 102 8.46 -14.10 21.97
N ALA A 103 8.20 -12.93 22.57
CA ALA A 103 8.92 -12.46 23.73
C ALA A 103 8.73 -13.37 24.95
N PHE A 104 7.49 -13.80 25.21
CA PHE A 104 7.19 -14.72 26.31
C PHE A 104 7.90 -16.07 26.14
N GLY A 105 7.89 -16.64 24.94
CA GLY A 105 8.58 -17.89 24.64
C GLY A 105 10.09 -17.77 24.70
N LEU A 106 10.64 -16.63 24.29
CA LEU A 106 12.06 -16.31 24.44
C LEU A 106 12.47 -16.29 25.92
N VAL A 107 11.77 -15.50 26.75
CA VAL A 107 12.05 -15.41 28.20
C VAL A 107 11.92 -16.77 28.89
N THR A 108 10.84 -17.50 28.59
CA THR A 108 10.60 -18.82 29.18
C THR A 108 11.68 -19.82 28.78
N THR A 109 12.06 -19.85 27.51
CA THR A 109 13.12 -20.73 27.00
C THR A 109 14.45 -20.44 27.70
N PHE A 110 14.85 -19.17 27.79
CA PHE A 110 16.09 -18.81 28.49
C PHE A 110 16.05 -19.11 29.99
N SER A 111 14.91 -18.92 30.66
CA SER A 111 14.75 -19.28 32.07
C SER A 111 14.95 -20.78 32.31
N LEU A 112 14.41 -21.63 31.42
CA LEU A 112 14.56 -23.08 31.53
C LEU A 112 16.00 -23.54 31.25
N LEU A 113 16.68 -22.92 30.29
CA LEU A 113 18.05 -23.25 29.91
C LEU A 113 19.08 -22.79 30.95
N LYS A 114 18.79 -21.72 31.70
CA LYS A 114 19.67 -21.17 32.75
C LYS A 114 20.14 -22.20 33.77
N HIS A 115 19.31 -23.21 34.05
CA HIS A 115 19.60 -24.25 35.05
C HIS A 115 20.31 -25.49 34.48
N LYS A 116 20.28 -25.71 33.16
CA LYS A 116 20.74 -26.97 32.54
C LYS A 116 22.03 -26.85 31.74
N LEU A 117 22.40 -25.66 31.26
CA LEU A 117 23.56 -25.49 30.39
C LEU A 117 24.59 -24.55 31.03
N LYS A 118 25.78 -25.09 31.35
CA LYS A 118 26.97 -24.30 31.74
C LYS A 118 27.39 -23.27 30.65
N SER A 119 26.86 -23.41 29.42
CA SER A 119 27.15 -22.63 28.21
C SER A 119 26.06 -21.60 27.83
N ASN A 120 25.27 -21.08 28.79
CA ASN A 120 24.20 -20.13 28.49
C ASN A 120 24.70 -18.86 27.75
N LYS A 121 25.93 -18.42 28.04
CA LYS A 121 26.52 -17.22 27.41
C LYS A 121 26.72 -17.36 25.89
N LEU A 122 27.18 -18.53 25.42
CA LEU A 122 27.41 -18.75 23.99
C LEU A 122 26.09 -18.81 23.21
N ILE A 123 25.07 -19.46 23.76
CA ILE A 123 23.74 -19.57 23.11
C ILE A 123 23.07 -18.18 23.04
N VAL A 124 23.10 -17.43 24.15
CA VAL A 124 22.61 -16.03 24.18
C VAL A 124 23.37 -15.19 23.15
N PHE A 125 24.70 -15.34 23.08
CA PHE A 125 25.53 -14.63 22.10
C PHE A 125 25.14 -14.98 20.66
N ILE A 126 24.99 -16.27 20.31
CA ILE A 126 24.59 -16.71 18.97
C ILE A 126 23.20 -16.15 18.60
N ILE A 127 22.21 -16.25 19.49
CA ILE A 127 20.87 -15.69 19.26
C ILE A 127 20.95 -14.18 19.08
N GLY A 128 21.74 -13.48 19.90
CA GLY A 128 21.96 -12.04 19.79
C GLY A 128 22.59 -11.65 18.45
N VAL A 129 23.62 -12.37 18.00
CA VAL A 129 24.26 -12.15 16.69
C VAL A 129 23.28 -12.38 15.55
N LEU A 130 22.52 -13.48 15.57
CA LEU A 130 21.55 -13.77 14.53
C LEU A 130 20.39 -12.76 14.50
N PHE A 131 19.95 -12.28 15.68
CA PHE A 131 18.99 -11.18 15.78
C PHE A 131 19.56 -9.88 15.21
N ALA A 132 20.80 -9.54 15.55
CA ALA A 132 21.50 -8.37 15.00
C ALA A 132 21.66 -8.44 13.48
N ILE A 133 21.93 -9.62 12.91
CA ILE A 133 21.98 -9.83 11.46
C ILE A 133 20.60 -9.57 10.81
N ASN A 134 19.51 -10.06 11.41
CA ASN A 134 18.15 -9.81 10.91
C ASN A 134 17.80 -8.32 10.96
N VAL A 135 18.06 -7.65 12.08
CA VAL A 135 17.85 -6.20 12.23
C VAL A 135 18.72 -5.43 11.23
N GLY A 136 19.99 -5.79 11.09
CA GLY A 136 20.90 -5.16 10.12
C GLY A 136 20.42 -5.33 8.68
N THR A 137 19.91 -6.50 8.33
CA THR A 137 19.34 -6.79 7.00
C THR A 137 18.08 -5.97 6.76
N PHE A 138 17.19 -5.89 7.75
CA PHE A 138 16.01 -5.05 7.70
C PHE A 138 16.37 -3.58 7.53
N LEU A 139 17.28 -3.04 8.34
CA LEU A 139 17.70 -1.64 8.27
C LEU A 139 18.39 -1.32 6.95
N TYR A 140 19.25 -2.22 6.45
CA TYR A 140 19.88 -2.07 5.13
C TYR A 140 18.83 -2.06 4.02
N PHE A 141 17.87 -2.99 4.07
CA PHE A 141 16.76 -2.98 3.12
C PHE A 141 15.96 -1.68 3.22
N PHE A 142 15.55 -1.28 4.42
CA PHE A 142 14.70 -0.12 4.68
C PHE A 142 15.35 1.21 4.29
N TYR A 143 16.63 1.43 4.60
CA TYR A 143 17.30 2.70 4.33
C TYR A 143 17.99 2.75 2.95
N TRP A 144 18.48 1.63 2.42
CA TRP A 144 19.27 1.63 1.17
C TRP A 144 18.53 1.07 -0.04
N ILE A 145 17.84 -0.07 0.11
CA ILE A 145 17.19 -0.75 -1.02
C ILE A 145 15.81 -0.14 -1.27
N TYR A 146 15.01 0.00 -0.22
CA TYR A 146 13.62 0.37 -0.30
C TYR A 146 13.39 1.74 -0.95
N PRO A 147 14.11 2.83 -0.60
CA PRO A 147 13.90 4.12 -1.25
C PRO A 147 14.27 4.10 -2.74
N LYS A 148 15.31 3.34 -3.12
CA LYS A 148 15.74 3.22 -4.52
C LYS A 148 14.77 2.38 -5.34
N GLN A 149 14.31 1.27 -4.78
CA GLN A 149 13.51 0.29 -5.50
C GLN A 149 12.03 0.68 -5.52
N TYR A 150 11.51 1.27 -4.44
CA TYR A 150 10.08 1.52 -4.16
C TYR A 150 9.74 2.97 -3.87
N GLY A 151 10.71 3.91 -3.85
CA GLY A 151 10.43 5.33 -3.61
C GLY A 151 9.41 5.94 -4.59
N TYR A 152 9.25 5.34 -5.77
CA TYR A 152 8.25 5.73 -6.75
C TYR A 152 6.80 5.49 -6.31
N MET A 153 6.57 4.60 -5.35
CA MET A 153 5.26 4.34 -4.75
C MET A 153 4.85 5.45 -3.77
N TYR A 154 5.79 6.26 -3.28
CA TYR A 154 5.55 7.27 -2.26
C TYR A 154 5.28 8.64 -2.86
N ALA A 155 4.10 8.78 -3.47
CA ALA A 155 3.52 10.06 -3.88
C ALA A 155 4.40 10.91 -4.83
N VAL A 156 5.48 10.39 -5.43
CA VAL A 156 6.40 11.19 -6.25
C VAL A 156 5.70 11.71 -7.49
N ARG A 157 4.92 10.84 -8.14
CA ARG A 157 4.09 11.18 -9.31
C ARG A 157 2.99 12.16 -8.93
N GLU A 158 2.36 11.90 -7.81
CA GLU A 158 1.23 12.61 -7.25
C GLU A 158 1.64 14.03 -6.86
N ASN A 159 2.80 14.20 -6.22
CA ASN A 159 3.40 15.50 -5.88
C ASN A 159 3.66 16.33 -7.14
N LYS A 160 4.13 15.70 -8.23
CA LYS A 160 4.39 16.40 -9.49
C LYS A 160 3.11 16.81 -10.21
N ILE A 161 2.08 15.97 -10.19
CA ILE A 161 0.72 16.33 -10.63
C ILE A 161 0.25 17.57 -9.85
N CYS A 162 0.44 17.56 -8.54
CA CYS A 162 0.03 18.65 -7.66
C CYS A 162 0.78 19.96 -7.90
N GLU A 163 2.09 19.92 -8.14
CA GLU A 163 2.87 21.08 -8.56
C GLU A 163 2.30 21.70 -9.84
N VAL A 164 2.02 20.88 -10.86
CA VAL A 164 1.46 21.34 -12.13
C VAL A 164 0.07 21.96 -11.94
N ILE A 165 -0.82 21.26 -11.22
CA ILE A 165 -2.18 21.76 -10.96
C ILE A 165 -2.09 23.11 -10.26
N LYS A 166 -1.37 23.21 -9.14
CA LYS A 166 -1.24 24.47 -8.38
C LYS A 166 -0.69 25.62 -9.23
N ALA A 167 0.35 25.37 -10.02
CA ALA A 167 0.99 26.41 -10.82
C ALA A 167 0.15 26.86 -12.02
N LYS A 168 -0.67 25.96 -12.59
CA LYS A 168 -1.33 26.21 -13.88
C LYS A 168 -2.86 26.14 -13.85
N TYR A 169 -3.49 25.96 -12.69
CA TYR A 169 -4.94 25.81 -12.56
C TYR A 169 -5.76 26.93 -13.25
N GLN A 170 -5.26 28.17 -13.20
CA GLN A 170 -5.92 29.32 -13.86
C GLN A 170 -5.64 29.42 -15.37
N GLN A 171 -4.63 28.72 -15.88
CA GLN A 171 -4.18 28.82 -17.27
C GLN A 171 -4.91 27.87 -18.21
N TYR A 172 -5.52 26.82 -17.68
CA TYR A 172 -6.25 25.82 -18.43
C TYR A 172 -7.75 25.91 -18.14
N ASP A 173 -8.52 25.62 -19.17
CA ASP A 173 -9.97 25.52 -19.11
C ASP A 173 -10.38 24.14 -18.58
N GLN A 174 -9.54 23.13 -18.85
CA GLN A 174 -9.84 21.75 -18.49
C GLN A 174 -8.58 20.92 -18.20
N PHE A 175 -8.70 20.06 -17.19
CA PHE A 175 -7.73 19.04 -16.84
C PHE A 175 -8.34 17.66 -17.02
N ILE A 176 -7.68 16.78 -17.77
CA ILE A 176 -8.16 15.44 -18.07
C ILE A 176 -7.18 14.41 -17.53
N PHE A 177 -7.68 13.45 -16.77
CA PHE A 177 -6.89 12.40 -16.16
C PHE A 177 -7.37 11.03 -16.61
N SER A 178 -6.44 10.20 -17.09
CA SER A 178 -6.69 8.77 -17.21
C SER A 178 -6.69 8.10 -15.82
N ARG A 179 -7.71 7.28 -15.55
CA ARG A 179 -7.71 6.36 -14.41
C ARG A 179 -6.70 5.24 -14.56
N ARG A 180 -6.13 5.00 -15.75
CA ARG A 180 -4.98 4.08 -15.92
C ARG A 180 -3.69 4.61 -15.29
N ILE A 181 -3.65 5.88 -14.89
CA ILE A 181 -2.52 6.40 -14.10
C ILE A 181 -2.60 5.87 -12.67
N ASP A 182 -3.73 6.02 -11.99
CA ASP A 182 -3.81 5.74 -10.55
C ASP A 182 -5.17 5.28 -9.97
N GLY A 183 -6.13 4.84 -10.80
CA GLY A 183 -7.44 4.34 -10.37
C GLY A 183 -8.39 5.39 -9.79
N VAL A 184 -7.91 6.19 -8.83
CA VAL A 184 -8.62 7.26 -8.09
C VAL A 184 -7.95 8.63 -8.25
N PRO A 185 -7.64 9.10 -9.47
CA PRO A 185 -6.87 10.33 -9.71
C PRO A 185 -7.51 11.61 -9.16
N TYR A 186 -8.81 11.61 -8.87
CA TYR A 186 -9.53 12.78 -8.36
C TYR A 186 -9.06 13.26 -6.99
N ILE A 187 -8.43 12.38 -6.19
CA ILE A 187 -7.95 12.74 -4.86
C ILE A 187 -6.83 13.80 -4.92
N PHE A 188 -6.02 13.79 -5.99
CA PHE A 188 -4.89 14.71 -6.15
C PHE A 188 -5.32 16.17 -6.33
N PRO A 189 -6.18 16.53 -7.30
CA PRO A 189 -6.65 17.89 -7.42
C PRO A 189 -7.41 18.35 -6.17
N LEU A 190 -8.21 17.49 -5.52
CA LEU A 190 -8.90 17.84 -4.28
C LEU A 190 -7.92 18.20 -3.16
N PHE A 191 -6.96 17.33 -2.89
CA PHE A 191 -5.97 17.51 -1.85
C PHE A 191 -5.09 18.73 -2.14
N CYS A 192 -4.61 18.85 -3.38
CA CYS A 192 -3.60 19.83 -3.73
C CYS A 192 -4.15 21.24 -3.89
N LEU A 193 -5.39 21.40 -4.35
CA LEU A 193 -6.03 22.71 -4.36
C LEU A 193 -6.69 23.06 -3.03
N GLN A 194 -6.70 22.16 -2.04
CA GLN A 194 -7.52 22.28 -0.84
C GLN A 194 -8.97 22.62 -1.22
N PHE A 195 -9.48 21.87 -2.20
CA PHE A 195 -10.72 22.22 -2.87
C PHE A 195 -11.89 22.23 -1.86
N PRO A 196 -12.73 23.29 -1.83
CA PRO A 196 -13.77 23.40 -0.82
C PRO A 196 -14.74 22.20 -0.85
N PRO A 197 -14.94 21.48 0.28
CA PRO A 197 -15.80 20.29 0.30
C PRO A 197 -17.21 20.59 -0.19
N GLU A 198 -17.79 21.72 0.19
CA GLU A 198 -19.13 22.14 -0.23
C GLU A 198 -19.24 22.29 -1.74
N LYS A 199 -18.27 23.00 -2.36
CA LYS A 199 -18.21 23.15 -3.82
C LYS A 199 -18.02 21.79 -4.49
N TYR A 200 -17.22 20.90 -3.91
CA TYR A 200 -17.04 19.55 -4.45
C TYR A 200 -18.34 18.75 -4.41
N TRP A 201 -19.05 18.77 -3.28
CA TRP A 201 -20.32 18.05 -3.15
C TRP A 201 -21.37 18.55 -4.15
N GLN A 202 -21.37 19.84 -4.48
CA GLN A 202 -22.31 20.43 -5.44
C GLN A 202 -21.92 20.20 -6.91
N THR A 203 -20.62 20.14 -7.22
CA THR A 203 -20.14 20.13 -8.63
C THR A 203 -19.70 18.75 -9.10
N ARG A 204 -19.50 17.79 -8.20
CA ARG A 204 -19.02 16.46 -8.61
C ARG A 204 -20.06 15.72 -9.43
N GLN A 205 -19.57 15.06 -10.47
CA GLN A 205 -20.28 14.04 -11.21
C GLN A 205 -19.67 12.70 -10.81
N SER A 206 -20.53 11.76 -10.42
CA SER A 206 -20.10 10.44 -9.98
C SER A 206 -21.05 9.36 -10.46
N ARG A 207 -20.50 8.18 -10.68
CA ARG A 207 -21.25 6.97 -11.01
C ARG A 207 -20.97 5.88 -9.97
N PHE A 208 -21.94 5.00 -9.79
CA PHE A 208 -21.82 3.84 -8.92
C PHE A 208 -21.76 2.58 -9.79
N VAL A 209 -20.64 1.86 -9.72
CA VAL A 209 -20.37 0.67 -10.54
C VAL A 209 -19.72 -0.39 -9.65
N ASP A 210 -20.27 -1.60 -9.65
CA ASP A 210 -19.73 -2.76 -8.92
C ASP A 210 -19.46 -2.51 -7.42
N GLY A 211 -20.31 -1.72 -6.76
CA GLY A 211 -20.14 -1.39 -5.34
C GLY A 211 -19.22 -0.19 -5.07
N TRP A 212 -18.67 0.43 -6.12
CA TRP A 212 -17.70 1.52 -6.00
C TRP A 212 -18.24 2.83 -6.59
N HIS A 213 -17.92 3.94 -5.91
CA HIS A 213 -18.15 5.28 -6.43
C HIS A 213 -16.95 5.76 -7.25
N TYR A 214 -17.17 6.01 -8.53
CA TYR A 214 -16.20 6.64 -9.41
C TYR A 214 -16.58 8.10 -9.60
N ILE A 215 -15.62 9.00 -9.41
CA ILE A 215 -15.79 10.43 -9.67
C ILE A 215 -15.38 10.69 -11.11
N ASP A 216 -16.32 11.10 -11.96
CA ASP A 216 -16.12 11.35 -13.39
C ASP A 216 -15.70 12.79 -13.68
N ALA A 217 -16.19 13.75 -12.90
CA ALA A 217 -15.78 15.15 -13.05
C ALA A 217 -16.05 15.95 -11.78
N PHE A 218 -15.36 17.08 -11.65
CA PHE A 218 -15.77 18.21 -10.81
C PHE A 218 -15.06 19.47 -11.29
N ASP A 219 -15.71 20.64 -11.21
CA ASP A 219 -15.12 21.91 -11.63
C ASP A 219 -14.49 21.83 -13.04
N LYS A 220 -13.17 22.03 -13.19
CA LYS A 220 -12.44 21.89 -14.47
C LYS A 220 -11.82 20.51 -14.71
N PHE A 221 -12.04 19.55 -13.81
CA PHE A 221 -11.41 18.24 -13.84
C PHE A 221 -12.33 17.18 -14.43
N GLN A 222 -11.79 16.35 -15.32
CA GLN A 222 -12.44 15.17 -15.87
C GLN A 222 -11.56 13.94 -15.68
N PHE A 223 -12.19 12.83 -15.31
CA PHE A 223 -11.55 11.55 -15.04
C PHE A 223 -12.17 10.50 -15.97
N VAL A 224 -11.34 9.96 -16.86
CA VAL A 224 -11.77 8.99 -17.87
C VAL A 224 -11.11 7.64 -17.62
N ASP A 225 -11.79 6.56 -17.95
CA ASP A 225 -11.24 5.21 -17.73
C ASP A 225 -10.02 4.96 -18.62
N VAL A 226 -10.07 5.46 -19.85
CA VAL A 226 -9.00 5.39 -20.84
C VAL A 226 -9.00 6.70 -21.63
N VAL A 227 -7.82 7.17 -22.00
CA VAL A 227 -7.66 8.24 -22.99
C VAL A 227 -7.48 7.62 -24.37
N ASP A 228 -8.50 7.72 -25.21
CA ASP A 228 -8.51 7.25 -26.60
C ASP A 228 -8.95 8.37 -27.56
N GLU A 229 -9.06 8.07 -28.86
CA GLU A 229 -9.45 9.05 -29.87
C GLU A 229 -10.82 9.70 -29.59
N LYS A 230 -11.76 8.94 -29.03
CA LYS A 230 -13.13 9.39 -28.77
C LYS A 230 -13.20 10.51 -27.75
N ILE A 231 -12.13 10.72 -26.98
CA ILE A 231 -12.07 11.84 -26.06
C ILE A 231 -12.11 13.16 -26.84
N PHE A 232 -11.47 13.24 -28.01
CA PHE A 232 -11.38 14.47 -28.79
C PHE A 232 -12.72 14.94 -29.33
N ASP A 233 -13.63 14.01 -29.62
CA ASP A 233 -14.99 14.32 -30.08
C ASP A 233 -15.84 15.00 -28.99
N LYS A 234 -15.46 14.86 -27.72
CA LYS A 234 -16.19 15.41 -26.57
C LYS A 234 -15.62 16.72 -26.06
N LEU A 235 -14.51 17.20 -26.62
CA LEU A 235 -13.83 18.38 -26.14
C LEU A 235 -14.36 19.63 -26.84
N ALA A 236 -14.57 20.70 -26.06
CA ALA A 236 -15.05 21.96 -26.61
C ALA A 236 -13.95 22.67 -27.43
N PRO A 237 -14.30 23.28 -28.58
CA PRO A 237 -13.35 24.03 -29.38
C PRO A 237 -12.81 25.25 -28.61
N ASN A 238 -11.58 25.67 -28.89
CA ASN A 238 -10.85 26.77 -28.27
C ASN A 238 -10.40 26.59 -26.82
N ASN A 239 -10.74 25.49 -26.16
CA ASN A 239 -10.32 25.20 -24.79
C ASN A 239 -8.82 24.88 -24.71
N LYS A 240 -8.14 25.46 -23.71
CA LYS A 240 -6.79 25.07 -23.29
C LYS A 240 -6.89 23.86 -22.37
N ILE A 241 -6.28 22.74 -22.78
CA ILE A 241 -6.42 21.46 -22.11
C ILE A 241 -5.06 20.98 -21.59
N ALA A 242 -5.07 20.45 -20.37
CA ALA A 242 -3.97 19.69 -19.78
C ALA A 242 -4.40 18.23 -19.62
N LEU A 243 -3.77 17.33 -20.37
CA LEU A 243 -4.11 15.91 -20.44
C LEU A 243 -3.01 15.05 -19.80
N PHE A 244 -3.39 14.30 -18.78
CA PHE A 244 -2.52 13.37 -18.05
C PHE A 244 -2.76 11.92 -18.46
N THR A 245 -1.69 11.22 -18.84
CA THR A 245 -1.76 9.83 -19.32
C THR A 245 -0.52 9.00 -18.98
N ASN A 246 -0.58 7.68 -19.19
CA ASN A 246 0.52 6.74 -19.01
C ASN A 246 1.26 6.46 -20.35
N GLU A 247 2.30 5.61 -20.35
CA GLU A 247 3.06 5.27 -21.58
C GLU A 247 2.23 4.59 -22.66
N GLU A 248 1.35 3.68 -22.26
CA GLU A 248 0.60 2.86 -23.21
C GLU A 248 -0.34 3.75 -24.01
N GLU A 249 -1.11 4.57 -23.31
CA GLU A 249 -2.04 5.54 -23.91
C GLU A 249 -1.31 6.64 -24.68
N LYS A 250 -0.13 7.09 -24.21
CA LYS A 250 0.71 8.04 -24.96
C LYS A 250 1.03 7.54 -26.36
N LYS A 251 1.36 6.25 -26.53
CA LYS A 251 1.71 5.68 -27.85
C LYS A 251 0.55 5.80 -28.84
N THR A 252 -0.68 5.74 -28.33
CA THR A 252 -1.92 5.88 -29.12
C THR A 252 -2.25 7.35 -29.39
N ILE A 253 -2.13 8.21 -28.38
CA ILE A 253 -2.62 9.59 -28.44
C ILE A 253 -1.65 10.55 -29.12
N LEU A 254 -0.34 10.36 -28.96
CA LEU A 254 0.66 11.25 -29.53
C LEU A 254 0.55 11.38 -31.07
N PRO A 255 0.45 10.28 -31.85
CA PRO A 255 0.25 10.39 -33.30
C PRO A 255 -0.99 11.20 -33.68
N LEU A 256 -2.11 11.01 -32.97
CA LEU A 256 -3.37 11.71 -33.20
C LEU A 256 -3.27 13.21 -32.92
N LEU A 257 -2.59 13.59 -31.84
CA LEU A 257 -2.35 15.01 -31.51
C LEU A 257 -1.52 15.72 -32.58
N ILE A 258 -0.56 15.03 -33.17
CA ILE A 258 0.27 15.55 -34.27
C ILE A 258 -0.57 15.64 -35.55
N GLU A 259 -1.32 14.60 -35.90
CA GLU A 259 -2.17 14.56 -37.09
C GLU A 259 -3.22 15.68 -37.09
N LYS A 260 -3.88 15.90 -35.94
CA LYS A 260 -4.86 16.97 -35.75
C LYS A 260 -4.21 18.35 -35.59
N LYS A 261 -2.88 18.46 -35.69
CA LYS A 261 -2.09 19.71 -35.53
C LYS A 261 -2.35 20.43 -34.20
N LEU A 262 -2.75 19.69 -33.17
CA LEU A 262 -3.02 20.23 -31.83
C LEU A 262 -1.73 20.54 -31.07
N ILE A 263 -0.62 19.90 -31.48
CA ILE A 263 0.72 20.13 -30.96
C ILE A 263 1.66 20.24 -32.17
N SER A 264 2.56 21.23 -32.16
CA SER A 264 3.57 21.35 -33.23
C SER A 264 4.72 20.36 -33.03
N PRO A 265 5.40 19.92 -34.11
CA PRO A 265 6.60 19.10 -34.03
C PRO A 265 7.71 19.71 -33.16
N ASP A 266 7.78 21.04 -33.09
CA ASP A 266 8.81 21.75 -32.31
C ASP A 266 8.37 21.99 -30.85
N GLN A 267 7.06 22.05 -30.56
CA GLN A 267 6.52 21.98 -29.19
C GLN A 267 6.51 20.56 -28.61
N GLN A 268 6.99 19.55 -29.37
CA GLN A 268 7.14 18.18 -28.88
C GLN A 268 7.95 18.09 -27.58
N LEU A 269 8.74 19.11 -27.22
CA LEU A 269 9.58 19.13 -26.02
C LEU A 269 9.01 19.92 -24.82
N ILE A 270 7.70 20.22 -24.78
CA ILE A 270 6.98 20.33 -23.48
C ILE A 270 6.22 19.03 -23.19
N MET A 271 6.38 17.98 -24.02
CA MET A 271 6.17 16.62 -23.54
C MET A 271 7.32 16.29 -22.59
N THR A 272 7.17 16.79 -21.37
CA THR A 272 8.12 16.61 -20.28
C THR A 272 8.41 15.13 -20.25
N LYS A 273 9.63 14.76 -20.67
CA LYS A 273 10.13 13.39 -20.62
C LYS A 273 10.14 13.04 -19.14
N SER A 274 9.00 12.49 -18.74
CA SER A 274 8.59 12.21 -17.38
C SER A 274 8.51 13.42 -16.45
N LEU A 275 7.31 13.74 -15.95
CA LEU A 275 7.18 14.52 -14.70
C LEU A 275 7.92 13.82 -13.53
N ILE A 276 8.32 12.57 -13.73
CA ILE A 276 8.96 11.68 -12.76
C ILE A 276 10.14 11.00 -13.45
N ASN A 277 11.40 11.31 -13.11
CA ASN A 277 12.58 10.58 -13.59
C ASN A 277 12.65 9.12 -13.08
N ASN A 278 11.56 8.36 -13.18
CA ASN A 278 11.44 6.98 -12.77
C ASN A 278 10.86 6.14 -13.92
N PRO A 279 11.64 5.20 -14.47
CA PRO A 279 11.22 4.37 -15.59
C PRO A 279 10.09 3.39 -15.25
N LYS A 280 9.71 3.22 -13.98
CA LYS A 280 8.69 2.25 -13.55
C LYS A 280 7.25 2.76 -13.61
N LEU A 281 7.00 4.07 -13.43
CA LEU A 281 5.67 4.70 -13.51
C LEU A 281 5.73 6.07 -14.21
N PRO A 282 6.04 6.08 -15.51
CA PRO A 282 6.05 7.31 -16.31
C PRO A 282 4.66 7.97 -16.38
N LEU A 283 4.64 9.28 -16.11
CA LEU A 283 3.48 10.16 -16.27
C LEU A 283 3.75 11.14 -17.41
N TYR A 284 2.77 11.29 -18.29
CA TYR A 284 2.80 12.23 -19.40
C TYR A 284 1.77 13.32 -19.25
N LEU A 285 2.20 14.55 -19.51
CA LEU A 285 1.36 15.72 -19.59
C LEU A 285 1.42 16.26 -21.02
N PHE A 286 0.26 16.34 -21.65
CA PHE A 286 0.06 17.00 -22.93
C PHE A 286 -0.69 18.31 -22.70
N THR A 287 -0.24 19.38 -23.33
CA THR A 287 -0.90 20.69 -23.23
C THR A 287 -1.16 21.22 -24.61
N PHE A 288 -2.42 21.45 -24.95
CA PHE A 288 -2.83 21.86 -26.29
C PHE A 288 -4.08 22.74 -26.24
N ARG A 289 -4.41 23.34 -27.38
CA ARG A 289 -5.64 24.09 -27.58
C ARG A 289 -6.38 23.47 -28.76
N LEU A 290 -7.66 23.15 -28.58
CA LEU A 290 -8.54 22.71 -29.67
C LEU A 290 -9.03 23.86 -30.52
#